data_AF-A0A0G9MQ00-F1
#
_entry.id   AF-A0A0G9MQ00-F1
#
_cell.length_a   1.000
_cell.length_b   1.000
_cell.length_c   1.000
_cell.angle_alpha   90.00
_cell.angle_beta   90.00
_cell.angle_gamma   90.00
#
_symmetry.space_group_name_H-M   'P 1'
#
loop_
_entity.id
_entity.type
_entity.pdbx_description
1 polymer ?
#
loop_
_entity_poly.entity_id
_entity_poly.type
_entity_poly.pdbx_seq_one_letter_code
_entity_poly.pdbx_strand_id
1 'polypeptide(L)'
;MIRILLAEDDTAMRTYLKRALEQAGFSVMAVSCGTEALPLIQTEIYDLLLSDIVMPEMDGIELAQRCNEISPSTKVMFITGFAAVSLKANREAPHAKMLSKPFHLKDLVMEVERMFEDSAALML
;
A
#
# COMPACT_ATOMS: atom_id res chain seq x y z
N MET A 1 3.00 2.32 -16.55
CA MET A 1 2.98 3.28 -15.43
C MET A 1 2.41 2.52 -14.24
N ILE A 2 3.15 2.47 -13.13
CA ILE A 2 2.75 1.71 -11.94
C ILE A 2 1.52 2.36 -11.28
N ARG A 3 0.49 1.56 -11.01
CA ARG A 3 -0.79 1.95 -10.40
C ARG A 3 -0.82 1.56 -8.93
N ILE A 4 -1.07 2.54 -8.06
CA ILE A 4 -1.12 2.38 -6.62
C ILE A 4 -2.54 2.62 -6.13
N LEU A 5 -3.07 1.68 -5.36
CA LEU A 5 -4.24 1.90 -4.50
C LEU A 5 -3.75 2.27 -3.10
N LEU A 6 -3.99 3.51 -2.70
CA LEU A 6 -3.64 4.05 -1.39
C LEU A 6 -4.87 4.05 -0.47
N ALA A 7 -4.80 3.34 0.65
CA ALA A 7 -5.81 3.38 1.72
C ALA A 7 -5.19 4.01 2.99
N GLU A 8 -5.70 5.17 3.40
CA GLU A 8 -5.22 5.92 4.57
C GLU A 8 -6.39 6.76 5.09
N ASP A 9 -6.75 6.64 6.37
CA ASP A 9 -7.94 7.29 6.94
C ASP A 9 -7.69 8.77 7.25
N ASP A 10 -6.47 9.15 7.63
CA ASP A 10 -6.10 10.55 7.81
C ASP A 10 -6.08 11.30 6.47
N THR A 11 -6.97 12.28 6.34
CA THR A 11 -7.17 13.03 5.09
C THR A 11 -5.95 13.86 4.69
N ALA A 12 -5.24 14.44 5.65
CA ALA A 12 -4.07 15.25 5.36
C ALA A 12 -2.93 14.35 4.89
N MET A 13 -2.65 13.27 5.61
CA MET A 13 -1.66 12.28 5.27
C MET A 13 -1.96 11.67 3.90
N ARG A 14 -3.18 11.17 3.66
CA ARG A 14 -3.62 10.63 2.36
C ARG A 14 -3.34 11.61 1.21
N THR A 15 -3.61 12.90 1.42
CA THR A 15 -3.33 13.95 0.42
C THR A 15 -1.83 14.13 0.17
N TYR A 16 -1.00 14.15 1.22
CA TYR A 16 0.45 14.30 1.09
C TYR A 16 1.10 13.09 0.41
N LEU A 17 0.72 11.88 0.82
CA LEU A 17 1.26 10.65 0.24
C LEU A 17 0.89 10.53 -1.24
N LYS A 18 -0.39 10.76 -1.58
CA LYS A 18 -0.86 10.75 -2.96
C LYS A 18 -0.03 11.71 -3.83
N ARG A 19 0.10 12.97 -3.40
CA ARG A 19 0.85 13.99 -4.16
C ARG A 19 2.32 13.61 -4.36
N ALA A 20 2.98 13.09 -3.34
CA ALA A 20 4.39 12.70 -3.43
C ALA A 20 4.59 11.56 -4.45
N LEU A 21 3.72 10.55 -4.42
CA LEU A 21 3.77 9.42 -5.35
C LEU A 21 3.41 9.85 -6.79
N GLU A 22 2.40 10.69 -6.97
CA GLU A 22 2.05 11.23 -8.29
C GLU A 22 3.20 12.08 -8.88
N GLN A 23 3.88 12.89 -8.06
CA GLN A 23 5.07 13.65 -8.47
C GLN A 23 6.24 12.76 -8.86
N ALA A 24 6.35 11.56 -8.28
CA ALA A 24 7.34 10.55 -8.66
C ALA A 24 6.94 9.74 -9.91
N GLY A 25 5.78 10.02 -10.52
CA GLY A 25 5.35 9.39 -11.78
C GLY A 25 4.45 8.16 -11.62
N PHE A 26 3.97 7.88 -10.41
CA PHE A 26 2.98 6.84 -10.15
C PHE A 26 1.55 7.32 -10.44
N SER A 27 0.66 6.40 -10.83
CA SER A 27 -0.78 6.67 -10.90
C SER A 27 -1.43 6.24 -9.58
N VAL A 28 -2.10 7.15 -8.87
CA VAL A 28 -2.57 6.88 -7.51
C VAL A 28 -4.09 7.06 -7.39
N MET A 29 -4.78 5.96 -7.09
CA MET A 29 -6.15 6.00 -6.57
C MET A 29 -6.07 6.01 -5.04
N ALA A 30 -6.68 7.00 -4.39
CA ALA A 30 -6.64 7.13 -2.93
C ALA A 30 -8.05 7.07 -2.34
N VAL A 31 -8.21 6.24 -1.31
CA VAL A 31 -9.46 6.00 -0.57
C VAL A 31 -9.23 6.13 0.93
N SER A 32 -10.30 6.30 1.70
CA SER A 32 -10.22 6.62 3.12
C SER A 32 -10.26 5.41 4.06
N CYS A 33 -10.59 4.22 3.56
CA CYS A 33 -10.68 3.01 4.36
C CYS A 33 -10.61 1.74 3.49
N GLY A 34 -10.51 0.58 4.14
CA GLY A 34 -10.48 -0.71 3.44
C GLY A 34 -11.80 -1.08 2.76
N THR A 35 -12.95 -0.64 3.29
CA THR A 35 -14.27 -0.90 2.69
C THR A 35 -14.48 -0.14 1.37
N GLU A 36 -13.85 1.01 1.20
CA GLU A 36 -13.78 1.72 -0.09
C GLU A 36 -12.74 1.10 -1.04
N ALA A 37 -11.65 0.53 -0.51
CA ALA A 37 -10.59 -0.10 -1.31
C ALA A 37 -11.02 -1.42 -1.94
N LEU A 38 -11.74 -2.27 -1.19
CA LEU A 38 -12.04 -3.64 -1.62
C LEU A 38 -12.82 -3.73 -2.95
N PRO A 39 -13.87 -2.93 -3.20
CA PRO A 39 -14.57 -2.95 -4.48
C PRO A 39 -13.65 -2.59 -5.65
N LEU A 40 -12.68 -1.69 -5.45
CA LEU A 40 -11.72 -1.29 -6.50
C LEU A 40 -10.75 -2.42 -6.83
N ILE A 41 -10.32 -3.20 -5.84
CA ILE A 41 -9.47 -4.38 -6.04
C ILE A 41 -10.22 -5.46 -6.85
N GLN A 42 -11.54 -5.53 -6.71
CA GLN A 42 -12.38 -6.50 -7.43
C GLN A 42 -12.62 -6.13 -8.89
N THR A 43 -12.62 -4.83 -9.21
CA THR A 43 -13.00 -4.33 -10.54
C THR A 43 -11.83 -3.81 -11.36
N GLU A 44 -10.70 -3.50 -10.72
CA GLU A 44 -9.52 -2.92 -11.37
C GLU A 44 -8.22 -3.61 -10.97
N ILE A 45 -7.19 -3.44 -11.80
CA ILE A 45 -5.85 -3.98 -11.55
C ILE A 45 -4.94 -2.88 -11.03
N TYR A 46 -4.31 -3.15 -9.88
CA TYR A 46 -3.28 -2.32 -9.26
C TYR A 46 -1.97 -3.11 -9.17
N ASP A 47 -0.86 -2.40 -9.24
CA ASP A 47 0.47 -2.99 -9.06
C ASP A 47 0.87 -3.02 -7.58
N LEU A 48 0.38 -2.05 -6.79
CA LEU A 48 0.63 -1.91 -5.36
C LEU A 48 -0.66 -1.55 -4.61
N LEU A 49 -0.94 -2.29 -3.54
CA LEU A 49 -1.75 -1.83 -2.42
C LEU A 49 -0.83 -1.21 -1.37
N LEU A 50 -1.01 0.09 -1.12
CA LEU A 50 -0.33 0.84 -0.07
C LEU A 50 -1.35 1.20 1.01
N SER A 51 -1.24 0.63 2.20
CA SER A 51 -2.31 0.75 3.22
C SER A 51 -1.77 1.15 4.58
N ASP A 52 -2.45 2.06 5.30
CA ASP A 52 -2.36 2.04 6.77
C ASP A 52 -2.94 0.72 7.28
N ILE A 53 -2.41 0.23 8.39
CA ILE A 53 -2.98 -0.90 9.11
C ILE A 53 -4.15 -0.45 9.98
N VAL A 54 -4.00 0.66 10.69
CA VAL A 54 -5.02 1.09 11.65
C VAL A 54 -6.03 1.97 10.91
N MET A 55 -7.12 1.35 10.46
CA MET A 55 -8.22 2.02 9.78
C MET A 55 -9.56 1.56 10.38
N PRO A 56 -10.62 2.40 10.31
CA PRO A 56 -11.96 1.99 10.71
C PRO A 56 -12.54 0.93 9.77
N GLU A 57 -13.51 0.17 10.29
CA GLU A 57 -14.27 -0.89 9.58
C GLU A 57 -13.41 -2.10 9.18
N MET A 58 -12.54 -1.91 8.19
CA MET A 58 -11.61 -2.93 7.69
C MET A 58 -10.18 -2.44 7.88
N ASP A 59 -9.43 -3.17 8.71
CA ASP A 59 -8.02 -2.88 8.96
C ASP A 59 -7.16 -3.23 7.73
N GLY A 60 -5.96 -2.65 7.63
CA GLY A 60 -5.10 -2.89 6.47
C GLY A 60 -4.64 -4.34 6.32
N ILE A 61 -4.55 -5.10 7.41
CA ILE A 61 -4.14 -6.51 7.38
C ILE A 61 -5.24 -7.36 6.76
N GLU A 62 -6.50 -7.15 7.16
CA GLU A 62 -7.66 -7.78 6.53
C GLU A 62 -7.74 -7.39 5.06
N LEU A 63 -7.59 -6.10 4.72
CA LEU A 63 -7.59 -5.64 3.33
C LEU A 63 -6.51 -6.34 2.49
N ALA A 64 -5.30 -6.50 3.03
CA ALA A 64 -4.20 -7.19 2.35
C ALA A 64 -4.49 -8.68 2.13
N GLN A 65 -5.12 -9.36 3.09
CA GLN A 65 -5.55 -10.75 2.92
C GLN A 65 -6.54 -10.87 1.76
N ARG A 66 -7.57 -10.03 1.74
CA ARG A 66 -8.56 -9.98 0.64
C ARG A 66 -7.90 -9.65 -0.70
N CYS A 67 -6.97 -8.70 -0.70
CA CYS A 67 -6.22 -8.34 -1.90
C CYS A 67 -5.44 -9.53 -2.45
N ASN A 68 -4.78 -10.31 -1.59
CA ASN A 68 -4.02 -11.48 -2.02
C ASN A 68 -4.93 -12.61 -2.54
N GLU A 69 -6.14 -12.76 -2.00
CA GLU A 69 -7.14 -13.71 -2.51
C GLU A 69 -7.67 -13.32 -3.89
N ILE A 70 -7.93 -12.02 -4.11
CA ILE A 70 -8.59 -11.50 -5.33
C ILE A 70 -7.58 -11.20 -6.44
N SER A 71 -6.42 -10.64 -6.08
CA SER A 71 -5.39 -10.16 -6.99
C SER A 71 -3.99 -10.50 -6.45
N PRO A 72 -3.57 -11.78 -6.50
CA PRO A 72 -2.34 -12.27 -5.88
C PRO A 72 -1.05 -11.68 -6.49
N SER A 73 -1.11 -11.06 -7.66
CA SER A 73 0.02 -10.34 -8.26
C SER A 73 0.21 -8.93 -7.70
N THR A 74 -0.79 -8.37 -7.01
CA THR A 74 -0.71 -7.04 -6.40
C THR A 74 0.26 -7.10 -5.23
N LYS A 75 1.33 -6.29 -5.29
CA LYS A 75 2.25 -6.17 -4.16
C LYS A 75 1.56 -5.44 -3.02
N VAL A 76 1.96 -5.72 -1.78
CA VAL A 76 1.42 -5.05 -0.59
C VAL A 76 2.53 -4.34 0.18
N MET A 77 2.28 -3.09 0.55
CA MET A 77 3.10 -2.35 1.52
C MET A 77 2.21 -1.71 2.58
N PHE A 78 2.59 -1.89 3.84
CA PHE A 78 1.95 -1.23 4.97
C PHE A 78 2.69 0.03 5.37
N ILE A 79 1.91 1.03 5.80
CA ILE A 79 2.40 2.24 6.44
C ILE A 79 1.80 2.33 7.85
N THR A 80 2.56 2.14 8.92
CA THR A 80 1.95 2.17 10.27
C THR A 80 2.82 2.89 11.30
N GLY A 81 2.18 3.63 12.21
CA GLY A 81 2.84 4.18 13.41
C GLY A 81 2.80 3.25 14.62
N PHE A 82 2.11 2.12 14.53
CA PHE A 82 1.86 1.25 15.67
C PHE A 82 2.71 -0.02 15.60
N ALA A 83 3.83 -0.07 16.32
CA ALA A 83 4.72 -1.23 16.32
C ALA A 83 4.02 -2.54 16.75
N ALA A 84 2.96 -2.46 17.56
CA ALA A 84 2.23 -3.62 18.06
C ALA A 84 1.53 -4.42 16.93
N VAL A 85 1.16 -3.77 15.82
CA VAL A 85 0.49 -4.48 14.71
C VAL A 85 1.46 -5.20 13.78
N SER A 86 2.77 -4.90 13.85
CA SER A 86 3.78 -5.46 12.94
C SER A 86 3.91 -6.98 13.05
N LEU A 87 3.76 -7.56 14.26
CA LEU A 87 3.79 -9.02 14.43
C LEU A 87 2.59 -9.70 13.75
N LYS A 88 1.39 -9.13 13.89
CA LYS A 88 0.17 -9.63 13.23
C LYS A 88 0.35 -9.53 11.71
N ALA A 89 0.79 -8.37 11.22
CA ALA A 89 1.03 -8.14 9.80
C ALA A 89 2.05 -9.14 9.20
N ASN A 90 3.18 -9.38 9.87
CA ASN A 90 4.19 -10.34 9.40
C ASN A 90 3.67 -11.78 9.36
N ARG A 91 2.74 -12.15 10.26
CA ARG A 91 2.15 -13.49 10.26
C ARG A 91 1.10 -13.65 9.16
N GLU A 92 0.28 -12.62 8.95
CA GLU A 92 -0.92 -12.68 8.13
C GLU A 92 -0.69 -12.21 6.68
N ALA A 93 0.33 -11.39 6.45
CA ALA A 93 0.76 -10.93 5.15
C ALA A 93 2.31 -10.95 5.08
N PRO A 94 2.95 -12.13 5.11
CA PRO A 94 4.40 -12.29 5.27
C PRO A 94 5.24 -11.71 4.12
N HIS A 95 4.62 -11.50 2.95
CA HIS A 95 5.27 -10.89 1.79
C HIS A 95 5.06 -9.37 1.69
N ALA A 96 4.25 -8.80 2.59
CA ALA A 96 4.03 -7.37 2.61
C ALA A 96 5.27 -6.64 3.12
N LYS A 97 5.63 -5.55 2.45
CA LYS A 97 6.65 -4.63 2.92
C LYS A 97 6.08 -3.74 4.04
N MET A 98 6.92 -3.27 4.94
CA MET A 98 6.53 -2.38 6.03
C MET A 98 7.34 -1.08 5.98
N LEU A 99 6.65 0.05 6.10
CA LEU A 99 7.22 1.38 6.33
C LEU A 99 6.64 1.96 7.63
N SER A 100 7.49 2.21 8.62
CA SER A 100 7.03 2.70 9.93
C SER A 100 6.96 4.22 9.96
N LYS A 101 5.86 4.78 10.51
CA LYS A 101 5.74 6.21 10.88
C LYS A 101 6.63 6.47 12.13
N PRO A 102 7.31 7.62 12.25
CA PRO A 102 7.43 8.68 11.24
C PRO A 102 8.47 8.36 10.15
N PHE A 103 8.24 8.86 8.94
CA PHE A 103 9.14 8.76 7.79
C PHE A 103 9.11 10.06 6.96
N HIS A 104 10.08 10.26 6.08
CA HIS A 104 10.03 11.35 5.10
C HIS A 104 9.37 10.86 3.80
N LEU A 105 8.68 11.75 3.08
CA LEU A 105 8.03 11.42 1.79
C LEU A 105 9.01 10.82 0.76
N LYS A 106 10.27 11.26 0.76
CA LYS A 106 11.32 10.68 -0.08
C LYS A 106 11.58 9.20 0.24
N ASP A 107 11.49 8.82 1.52
CA ASP A 107 11.75 7.46 1.98
C ASP A 107 10.60 6.55 1.50
N LEU A 108 9.36 7.05 1.52
CA LEU A 108 8.21 6.36 0.92
C LEU A 108 8.42 6.12 -0.58
N VAL A 109 8.76 7.18 -1.33
CA VAL A 109 8.96 7.07 -2.79
C VAL A 109 10.05 6.04 -3.12
N MET A 110 11.19 6.13 -2.44
CA MET A 110 12.30 5.18 -2.63
C MET A 110 11.91 3.73 -2.32
N GLU A 111 11.14 3.49 -1.26
CA GLU A 111 10.70 2.14 -0.94
C GLU A 111 9.69 1.62 -1.97
N VAL A 112 8.79 2.46 -2.50
CA VAL A 112 7.89 2.07 -3.59
C VAL A 112 8.68 1.75 -4.86
N GLU A 113 9.66 2.57 -5.24
CA GLU A 113 10.53 2.31 -6.40
C GLU A 113 11.25 0.96 -6.28
N ARG A 114 11.87 0.69 -5.13
CA ARG A 114 12.55 -0.58 -4.82
C ARG A 114 11.66 -1.81 -4.98
N MET A 115 10.36 -1.70 -4.69
CA MET A 115 9.44 -2.83 -4.87
C MET A 115 9.31 -3.26 -6.34
N PHE A 116 9.66 -2.38 -7.28
CA PHE A 116 9.53 -2.61 -8.72
C PHE A 116 10.88 -2.66 -9.46
N GLU A 117 12.00 -2.31 -8.82
CA GLU A 117 13.34 -2.42 -9.39
C GLU A 117 13.70 -3.87 -9.79
N ASP A 118 13.26 -4.88 -9.02
CA ASP A 118 13.53 -6.30 -9.29
C ASP A 118 12.81 -6.84 -10.54
N SER A 119 11.75 -6.18 -11.02
CA SER A 119 11.01 -6.63 -12.21
C SER A 119 11.72 -6.29 -13.53
N ALA A 120 12.65 -5.34 -13.53
CA ALA A 120 13.40 -4.95 -14.73
C ALA A 120 14.63 -5.85 -14.97
N ALA A 121 15.25 -6.39 -13.91
CA ALA A 121 16.45 -7.22 -14.02
C ALA A 121 16.18 -8.64 -14.54
N LEU A 122 14.93 -9.13 -14.47
CA LEU A 122 14.54 -10.45 -14.99
C LEU A 122 14.16 -10.45 -16.49
N MET A 123 14.20 -9.28 -17.16
CA MET A 123 13.89 -9.13 -18.59
C MET A 123 15.13 -8.90 -19.48
N LEU A 124 16.34 -9.03 -18.92
CA LEU A 124 17.63 -9.00 -19.64
C LEU A 124 18.34 -10.34 -19.49
#